data_AF-A0A0R0JNM4-F1
#
_entry.id   AF-A0A0R0JNM4-F1
#
_cell.length_a   1.000
_cell.length_b   1.000
_cell.length_c   1.000
_cell.angle_alpha   90.00
_cell.angle_beta   90.00
_cell.angle_gamma   90.00
#
_symmetry.space_group_name_H-M   'P 1'
#
loop_
_entity.id
_entity.type
_entity.pdbx_description
1 polymer ?
#
loop_
_entity_poly.entity_id
_entity_poly.type
_entity_poly.pdbx_seq_one_letter_code
_entity_poly.pdbx_strand_id
1 'polypeptide(L)'
;MKLPFPAIFLIFIFFLPSSTTGAGIDTIFRLIRIQDRERAPPSVQEAAARGVLLRLLPSHSSSFEFRILSKKQCGGEYCFKIKNHPSFTKAGDPQILIEGTTGVDIVAGLHWYLKHWCGSHISWDKTGGSQLFSVPNVGLLLPRVHHAGVSVQRPVPWSYYQNAVTSSYSFAWWDWERWEREIDWMVLHGVNLPLAFTGQEAIWQKVFQEKFNMTTSDLDDFFGGPAFLAWSRMGNLHGWGGPLPQSWFDQQLILQKKILARMFELGMTPVLPAFSGNVPAALKHIFPSAKITRLGNWFSVKNDLKWCCTYLLDATDSLFVEIGKAFIEKQLQEYGRTSHIYNCDTFDENTPPVDDPEYISSLGAATFKGMQSGDDDAVWLMQGWLFSYDPFWRPPQMKALLHSVPVGKLVVLDLFAEVKPIWVTSEQFYGVPYIWKVIFHFMK
;
A
#
# COMPACT_ATOMS: atom_id res chain seq x y z
N MET A 1 7.44 -61.14 -32.05
CA MET A 1 7.17 -60.64 -30.69
C MET A 1 7.81 -59.26 -30.54
N LYS A 2 7.12 -58.19 -30.94
CA LYS A 2 7.50 -56.79 -30.70
C LYS A 2 6.21 -56.07 -30.35
N LEU A 3 6.05 -55.75 -29.07
CA LEU A 3 4.91 -55.01 -28.52
C LEU A 3 4.96 -53.57 -29.04
N PRO A 4 3.84 -52.99 -29.50
CA PRO A 4 3.80 -51.60 -29.96
C PRO A 4 3.71 -50.66 -28.75
N PHE A 5 4.57 -49.64 -28.73
CA PHE A 5 4.54 -48.56 -27.74
C PHE A 5 3.23 -47.76 -27.83
N PRO A 6 2.61 -47.37 -26.69
CA PRO A 6 1.34 -46.65 -26.69
C PRO A 6 1.54 -45.19 -27.09
N ALA A 7 0.69 -44.71 -27.99
CA ALA A 7 0.65 -43.32 -28.42
C ALA A 7 0.32 -42.40 -27.24
N ILE A 8 1.24 -41.50 -26.92
CA ILE A 8 1.03 -40.41 -25.97
C ILE A 8 0.12 -39.38 -26.64
N PHE A 9 -1.16 -39.36 -26.25
CA PHE A 9 -2.08 -38.29 -26.61
C PHE A 9 -1.69 -37.02 -25.87
N LEU A 10 -0.94 -36.14 -26.54
CA LEU A 10 -0.77 -34.75 -26.12
C LEU A 10 -2.10 -34.01 -26.34
N ILE A 11 -2.89 -33.89 -25.27
CA ILE A 11 -4.06 -33.02 -25.25
C ILE A 11 -3.54 -31.58 -25.26
N PHE A 12 -3.58 -30.96 -26.43
CA PHE A 12 -3.44 -29.50 -26.55
C PHE A 12 -4.70 -28.86 -25.94
N ILE A 13 -4.61 -28.46 -24.68
CA ILE A 13 -5.57 -27.54 -24.08
C ILE A 13 -5.35 -26.19 -24.75
N PHE A 14 -6.21 -25.88 -25.73
CA PHE A 14 -6.32 -24.54 -26.27
C PHE A 14 -6.87 -23.63 -25.16
N PHE A 15 -5.98 -22.89 -24.50
CA PHE A 15 -6.39 -21.72 -23.73
C PHE A 15 -6.96 -20.70 -24.72
N LEU A 16 -8.29 -20.59 -24.79
CA LEU A 16 -8.94 -19.41 -25.32
C LEU A 16 -8.45 -18.21 -24.49
N PRO A 17 -7.83 -17.19 -25.10
CA PRO A 17 -7.46 -15.99 -24.35
C PRO A 17 -8.74 -15.31 -23.91
N SER A 18 -9.00 -15.33 -22.60
CA SER A 18 -10.07 -14.58 -21.95
C SER A 18 -9.91 -13.11 -22.32
N SER A 19 -10.79 -12.60 -23.19
CA SER A 19 -10.78 -11.21 -23.69
C SER A 19 -10.99 -10.15 -22.59
N THR A 20 -11.27 -10.58 -21.36
CA THR A 20 -11.46 -9.71 -20.19
C THR A 20 -10.17 -9.18 -19.57
N THR A 21 -9.02 -9.85 -19.77
CA THR A 21 -7.75 -9.44 -19.13
C THR A 21 -7.23 -8.08 -19.63
N GLY A 22 -7.45 -7.75 -20.91
CA GLY A 22 -7.03 -6.48 -21.50
C GLY A 22 -7.75 -5.26 -20.91
N ALA A 23 -9.05 -5.36 -20.65
CA ALA A 23 -9.87 -4.24 -20.18
C ALA A 23 -9.48 -3.77 -18.75
N GLY A 24 -9.08 -4.69 -17.88
CA GLY A 24 -8.59 -4.37 -16.53
C GLY A 24 -7.26 -3.61 -16.57
N ILE A 25 -6.35 -4.03 -17.44
CA ILE A 25 -5.03 -3.42 -17.64
C ILE A 25 -5.18 -2.00 -18.21
N ASP A 26 -6.03 -1.78 -19.20
CA ASP A 26 -6.29 -0.45 -19.80
C ASP A 26 -6.82 0.56 -18.76
N THR A 27 -7.64 0.10 -17.82
CA THR A 27 -8.20 0.96 -16.76
C THR A 27 -7.15 1.32 -15.70
N ILE A 28 -6.27 0.39 -15.33
CA ILE A 28 -5.10 0.70 -14.47
C ILE A 28 -4.22 1.76 -15.14
N PHE A 29 -4.04 1.70 -16.46
CA PHE A 29 -3.29 2.74 -17.18
C PHE A 29 -3.93 4.12 -17.09
N ARG A 30 -5.26 4.23 -16.99
CA ARG A 30 -5.92 5.52 -16.71
C ARG A 30 -5.52 6.06 -15.35
N LEU A 31 -5.54 5.23 -14.30
CA LEU A 31 -5.13 5.66 -12.96
C LEU A 31 -3.64 6.05 -12.94
N ILE A 32 -2.77 5.28 -13.59
CA ILE A 32 -1.35 5.62 -13.71
C ILE A 32 -1.15 6.99 -14.37
N ARG A 33 -1.95 7.33 -15.39
CA ARG A 33 -1.89 8.66 -16.04
C ARG A 33 -2.33 9.79 -15.10
N ILE A 34 -3.35 9.55 -14.28
CA ILE A 34 -3.80 10.51 -13.25
C ILE A 34 -2.67 10.74 -12.24
N GLN A 35 -2.08 9.65 -11.74
CA GLN A 35 -0.94 9.71 -10.82
C GLN A 35 0.26 10.41 -11.45
N ASP A 36 0.58 10.15 -12.72
CA ASP A 36 1.65 10.84 -13.45
C ASP A 36 1.41 12.35 -13.51
N ARG A 37 0.17 12.78 -13.77
CA ARG A 37 -0.23 14.20 -13.84
C ARG A 37 -0.14 14.90 -12.49
N GLU A 38 -0.46 14.20 -11.41
CA GLU A 38 -0.60 14.78 -10.08
C GLU A 38 0.66 14.66 -9.21
N ARG A 39 1.71 14.02 -9.72
CA ARG A 39 3.01 13.96 -9.05
C ARG A 39 3.56 15.33 -8.72
N ALA A 40 4.40 15.36 -7.69
CA ALA A 40 5.16 16.55 -7.35
C ALA A 40 5.99 17.05 -8.56
N PRO A 41 6.18 18.37 -8.73
CA PRO A 41 7.00 18.90 -9.80
C PRO A 41 8.43 18.34 -9.79
N PRO A 42 9.12 18.29 -10.95
CA PRO A 42 10.50 17.82 -11.06
C PRO A 42 11.45 18.37 -9.98
N SER A 43 11.41 19.68 -9.73
CA SER A 43 12.28 20.35 -8.75
C SER A 43 12.04 19.87 -7.32
N VAL A 44 10.80 19.54 -6.95
CA VAL A 44 10.46 19.02 -5.62
C VAL A 44 10.99 17.60 -5.47
N GLN A 45 10.81 16.75 -6.49
CA GLN A 45 11.32 15.38 -6.49
C GLN A 45 12.85 15.32 -6.45
N GLU A 46 13.52 16.18 -7.22
CA GLU A 46 14.98 16.31 -7.21
C GLU A 46 15.50 16.78 -5.85
N ALA A 47 14.84 17.77 -5.23
CA ALA A 47 15.19 18.25 -3.89
C ALA A 47 14.96 17.17 -2.83
N ALA A 48 13.86 16.42 -2.90
CA ALA A 48 13.58 15.31 -1.99
C ALA A 48 14.63 14.20 -2.13
N ALA A 49 15.00 13.82 -3.35
CA ALA A 49 16.06 12.85 -3.62
C ALA A 49 17.42 13.32 -3.07
N ARG A 50 17.76 14.61 -3.25
CA ARG A 50 18.96 15.23 -2.62
C ARG A 50 18.89 15.15 -1.09
N GLY A 51 17.70 15.32 -0.51
CA GLY A 51 17.49 15.15 0.93
C GLY A 51 17.79 13.73 1.42
N VAL A 52 17.40 12.70 0.66
CA VAL A 52 17.76 11.30 0.96
C VAL A 52 19.28 11.10 0.92
N LEU A 53 19.94 11.62 -0.13
CA LEU A 53 21.40 11.56 -0.23
C LEU A 53 22.08 12.26 0.95
N LEU A 54 21.59 13.43 1.36
CA LEU A 54 22.16 14.19 2.48
C LEU A 54 22.05 13.42 3.81
N ARG A 55 20.95 12.71 4.04
CA ARG A 55 20.78 11.86 5.24
C ARG A 55 21.64 10.60 5.19
N LEU A 56 21.86 10.04 4.01
CA LEU A 56 22.59 8.78 3.83
C LEU A 56 24.12 8.97 3.77
N LEU A 57 24.59 9.95 2.99
CA LEU A 57 25.99 10.26 2.73
C LEU A 57 26.19 11.79 2.72
N PRO A 58 26.10 12.46 3.89
CA PRO A 58 26.11 13.92 3.98
C PRO A 58 27.34 14.55 3.31
N SER A 59 28.49 13.89 3.45
CA SER A 59 29.77 14.34 2.93
C SER A 59 29.91 14.16 1.40
N HIS A 60 29.01 13.41 0.75
CA HIS A 60 29.01 13.17 -0.71
C HIS A 60 27.89 13.92 -1.45
N SER A 61 27.13 14.77 -0.77
CA SER A 61 25.98 15.48 -1.35
C SER A 61 26.32 16.27 -2.64
N SER A 62 27.52 16.83 -2.74
CA SER A 62 28.00 17.56 -3.93
C SER A 62 28.53 16.65 -5.05
N SER A 63 28.78 15.36 -4.77
CA SER A 63 29.34 14.43 -5.75
C SER A 63 28.31 13.88 -6.74
N PHE A 64 27.02 14.12 -6.47
CA PHE A 64 25.91 13.64 -7.30
C PHE A 64 25.06 14.81 -7.78
N GLU A 65 24.62 14.72 -9.03
CA GLU A 65 23.52 15.55 -9.55
C GLU A 65 22.33 14.66 -9.89
N PHE A 66 21.14 15.12 -9.53
CA PHE A 66 19.87 14.43 -9.78
C PHE A 66 19.00 15.23 -10.74
N ARG A 67 18.40 14.55 -11.72
CA ARG A 67 17.48 15.17 -12.69
C ARG A 67 16.28 14.27 -12.99
N ILE A 68 15.08 14.84 -13.02
CA ILE A 68 13.89 14.13 -13.46
C ILE A 68 13.83 14.08 -14.99
N LEU A 69 13.49 12.91 -15.52
CA LEU A 69 13.25 12.65 -16.93
C LEU A 69 11.76 12.54 -17.22
N SER A 70 11.36 12.94 -18.42
CA SER A 70 10.07 12.53 -18.96
C SER A 70 10.08 11.03 -19.30
N LYS A 71 8.93 10.36 -19.17
CA LYS A 71 8.76 8.96 -19.63
C LYS A 71 9.22 8.75 -21.07
N LYS A 72 9.02 9.74 -21.96
CA LYS A 72 9.45 9.67 -23.36
C LYS A 72 10.96 9.44 -23.49
N GLN A 73 11.76 10.05 -22.61
CA GLN A 73 13.21 9.84 -22.57
C GLN A 73 13.60 8.44 -22.05
N CYS A 74 12.66 7.71 -21.43
CA CYS A 74 12.78 6.32 -20.98
C CYS A 74 12.03 5.33 -21.88
N GLY A 75 11.66 5.72 -23.11
CA GLY A 75 10.95 4.85 -24.06
C GLY A 75 9.46 4.66 -23.77
N GLY A 76 8.84 5.58 -23.02
CA GLY A 76 7.44 5.50 -22.60
C GLY A 76 7.24 4.88 -21.21
N GLU A 77 8.29 4.25 -20.67
CA GLU A 77 8.27 3.55 -19.38
C GLU A 77 8.95 4.35 -18.27
N TYR A 78 8.83 3.85 -17.03
CA TYR A 78 9.63 4.36 -15.91
C TYR A 78 11.03 3.77 -15.96
N CYS A 79 12.04 4.61 -15.76
CA CYS A 79 13.43 4.17 -15.73
C CYS A 79 14.31 5.10 -14.88
N PHE A 80 15.50 4.61 -14.56
CA PHE A 80 16.62 5.46 -14.14
C PHE A 80 17.83 5.26 -15.04
N LYS A 81 18.67 6.29 -15.10
CA LYS A 81 19.92 6.31 -15.86
C LYS A 81 21.05 6.84 -14.99
N ILE A 82 22.21 6.21 -15.07
CA ILE A 82 23.41 6.62 -14.33
C ILE A 82 24.52 6.90 -15.35
N LYS A 83 25.13 8.09 -15.26
CA LYS A 83 26.20 8.53 -16.16
C LYS A 83 27.30 9.20 -15.35
N ASN A 84 28.52 9.20 -15.91
CA ASN A 84 29.53 10.13 -15.43
C ASN A 84 29.06 11.55 -15.76
N HIS A 85 29.19 12.48 -14.82
CA HIS A 85 28.75 13.84 -15.03
C HIS A 85 29.61 14.51 -16.12
N PRO A 86 29.00 15.10 -17.17
CA PRO A 86 29.74 15.60 -18.33
C PRO A 86 30.62 16.81 -18.01
N SER A 87 30.23 17.61 -17.01
CA SER A 87 30.99 18.79 -16.58
C SER A 87 32.00 18.49 -15.47
N PHE A 88 32.23 17.21 -15.12
CA PHE A 88 33.22 16.87 -14.10
C PHE A 88 34.64 17.15 -14.61
N THR A 89 35.25 18.23 -14.14
CA THR A 89 36.61 18.65 -14.55
C THR A 89 37.57 18.74 -13.39
N LYS A 90 37.08 19.06 -12.18
CA LYS A 90 37.90 19.25 -10.99
C LYS A 90 37.19 18.75 -9.73
N ALA A 91 37.96 18.62 -8.65
CA ALA A 91 37.42 18.33 -7.33
C ALA A 91 36.39 19.40 -6.92
N GLY A 92 35.23 18.95 -6.44
CA GLY A 92 34.09 19.82 -6.08
C GLY A 92 32.98 19.87 -7.12
N ASP A 93 33.26 19.52 -8.39
CA ASP A 93 32.22 19.32 -9.40
C ASP A 93 31.43 18.04 -9.11
N PRO A 94 30.12 17.96 -9.46
CA PRO A 94 29.39 16.69 -9.42
C PRO A 94 30.09 15.66 -10.32
N GLN A 95 30.25 14.45 -9.80
CA GLN A 95 30.97 13.34 -10.45
C GLN A 95 30.03 12.40 -11.20
N ILE A 96 28.85 12.14 -10.62
CA ILE A 96 27.87 11.20 -11.13
C ILE A 96 26.54 11.93 -11.35
N LEU A 97 25.97 11.74 -12.54
CA LEU A 97 24.62 12.20 -12.88
C LEU A 97 23.67 11.01 -12.80
N ILE A 98 22.63 11.11 -11.97
CA ILE A 98 21.54 10.13 -11.91
C ILE A 98 20.25 10.80 -12.35
N GLU A 99 19.68 10.26 -13.41
CA GLU A 99 18.44 10.74 -14.01
C GLU A 99 17.35 9.70 -13.79
N GLY A 100 16.11 10.09 -13.49
CA GLY A 100 15.03 9.12 -13.25
C GLY A 100 13.65 9.68 -13.57
N THR A 101 12.68 8.82 -13.86
CA THR A 101 11.31 9.26 -14.19
C THR A 101 10.56 9.83 -12.98
N THR A 102 10.96 9.41 -11.77
CA THR A 102 10.43 9.89 -10.48
C THR A 102 11.55 10.04 -9.46
N GLY A 103 11.27 10.69 -8.32
CA GLY A 103 12.16 10.73 -7.16
C GLY A 103 12.51 9.33 -6.68
N VAL A 104 11.53 8.40 -6.66
CA VAL A 104 11.76 6.97 -6.38
C VAL A 104 12.81 6.39 -7.34
N ASP A 105 12.69 6.63 -8.64
CA ASP A 105 13.61 6.07 -9.64
C ASP A 105 15.02 6.67 -9.54
N ILE A 106 15.13 7.97 -9.25
CA ILE A 106 16.43 8.62 -8.99
C ILE A 106 17.13 7.95 -7.80
N VAL A 107 16.42 7.77 -6.69
CA VAL A 107 17.02 7.23 -5.47
C VAL A 107 17.29 5.72 -5.59
N ALA A 108 16.45 4.97 -6.31
CA ALA A 108 16.75 3.60 -6.69
C ALA A 108 18.02 3.53 -7.57
N GLY A 109 18.21 4.49 -8.48
CA GLY A 109 19.45 4.64 -9.26
C GLY A 109 20.67 4.94 -8.40
N LEU A 110 20.53 5.76 -7.35
CA LEU A 110 21.58 5.99 -6.36
C LEU A 110 21.95 4.68 -5.64
N HIS A 111 20.97 3.93 -5.15
CA HIS A 111 21.22 2.64 -4.49
C HIS A 111 21.89 1.63 -5.42
N TRP A 112 21.45 1.57 -6.68
CA TRP A 112 22.04 0.74 -7.72
C TRP A 112 23.53 1.09 -7.93
N TYR A 113 23.85 2.38 -8.04
CA TYR A 113 25.23 2.84 -8.18
C TYR A 113 26.08 2.43 -6.95
N LEU A 114 25.59 2.69 -5.74
CA LEU A 114 26.28 2.32 -4.51
C LEU A 114 26.56 0.80 -4.46
N LYS A 115 25.58 -0.02 -4.85
CA LYS A 115 25.71 -1.48 -4.89
C LYS A 115 26.73 -1.98 -5.90
N HIS A 116 26.64 -1.49 -7.14
CA HIS A 116 27.39 -2.07 -8.25
C HIS A 116 28.76 -1.43 -8.50
N TRP A 117 28.96 -0.17 -8.08
CA TRP A 117 30.22 0.55 -8.26
C TRP A 117 30.98 0.78 -6.96
N CYS A 118 30.29 1.08 -5.86
CA CYS A 118 30.94 1.26 -4.56
C CYS A 118 31.03 -0.03 -3.74
N GLY A 119 30.36 -1.12 -4.15
CA GLY A 119 30.30 -2.35 -3.36
C GLY A 119 29.56 -2.19 -2.03
N SER A 120 28.68 -1.19 -1.94
CA SER A 120 27.98 -0.80 -0.71
C SER A 120 26.51 -1.20 -0.76
N HIS A 121 25.92 -1.52 0.39
CA HIS A 121 24.51 -1.92 0.44
C HIS A 121 23.80 -1.30 1.63
N ILE A 122 22.49 -1.12 1.51
CA ILE A 122 21.65 -0.54 2.55
C ILE A 122 20.53 -1.53 2.76
N SER A 123 20.45 -2.06 3.97
CA SER A 123 19.43 -3.00 4.42
C SER A 123 18.76 -2.47 5.69
N TRP A 124 17.78 -3.19 6.24
CA TRP A 124 17.27 -2.87 7.58
C TRP A 124 18.35 -3.11 8.63
N ASP A 125 18.29 -2.38 9.75
CA ASP A 125 19.29 -2.49 10.84
C ASP A 125 19.48 -3.93 11.33
N LYS A 126 18.38 -4.69 11.46
CA LYS A 126 18.42 -6.10 11.88
C LYS A 126 19.05 -7.06 10.87
N THR A 127 19.18 -6.66 9.59
CA THR A 127 19.75 -7.46 8.50
C THR A 127 21.10 -6.91 8.02
N GLY A 128 21.78 -6.13 8.86
CA GLY A 128 23.11 -5.58 8.59
C GLY A 128 23.14 -4.07 8.34
N GLY A 129 21.99 -3.40 8.30
CA GLY A 129 21.90 -1.93 8.19
C GLY A 129 22.60 -1.36 6.95
N SER A 130 23.16 -0.16 7.10
CA SER A 130 23.90 0.55 6.05
C SER A 130 25.38 0.15 6.03
N GLN A 131 25.77 -0.64 5.03
CA GLN A 131 27.15 -1.05 4.76
C GLN A 131 27.78 -0.14 3.70
N LEU A 132 28.24 1.03 4.13
CA LEU A 132 28.73 2.12 3.26
C LEU A 132 30.26 2.31 3.34
N PHE A 133 31.00 1.47 4.07
CA PHE A 133 32.44 1.63 4.32
C PHE A 133 33.29 1.59 3.04
N SER A 134 32.77 0.96 1.98
CA SER A 134 33.45 0.83 0.70
C SER A 134 33.18 2.02 -0.24
N VAL A 135 32.30 2.96 0.13
CA VAL A 135 32.17 4.24 -0.58
C VAL A 135 33.46 5.03 -0.36
N PRO A 136 34.16 5.46 -1.43
CA PRO A 136 35.38 6.23 -1.28
C PRO A 136 35.19 7.48 -0.41
N ASN A 137 36.14 7.75 0.48
CA ASN A 137 36.12 8.94 1.33
C ASN A 137 36.07 10.23 0.52
N VAL A 138 35.54 11.30 1.12
CA VAL A 138 35.51 12.62 0.47
C VAL A 138 36.91 13.07 0.06
N GLY A 139 37.01 13.60 -1.16
CA GLY A 139 38.27 13.97 -1.81
C GLY A 139 38.84 12.88 -2.72
N LEU A 140 38.44 11.61 -2.52
CA LEU A 140 38.72 10.55 -3.49
C LEU A 140 37.68 10.55 -4.60
N LEU A 141 38.11 10.12 -5.79
CA LEU A 141 37.22 9.97 -6.94
C LEU A 141 36.25 8.80 -6.70
N LEU A 142 34.97 9.06 -6.96
CA LEU A 142 33.97 8.01 -7.01
C LEU A 142 34.20 7.11 -8.25
N PRO A 143 33.89 5.80 -8.19
CA PRO A 143 34.13 4.90 -9.31
C PRO A 143 33.31 5.32 -10.54
N ARG A 144 33.99 5.49 -11.67
CA ARG A 144 33.32 5.91 -12.91
C ARG A 144 32.49 4.78 -13.50
N VAL A 145 31.31 5.13 -14.03
CA VAL A 145 30.51 4.20 -14.83
C VAL A 145 31.08 4.09 -16.25
N HIS A 146 30.72 3.02 -16.98
CA HIS A 146 31.12 2.88 -18.39
C HIS A 146 30.62 4.06 -19.24
N HIS A 147 31.30 4.36 -20.36
CA HIS A 147 30.99 5.53 -21.20
C HIS A 147 29.54 5.54 -21.71
N ALA A 148 28.96 4.36 -22.00
CA ALA A 148 27.56 4.24 -22.43
C ALA A 148 26.54 4.61 -21.33
N GLY A 149 26.99 4.71 -20.06
CA GLY A 149 26.13 4.82 -18.90
C GLY A 149 25.37 3.53 -18.59
N VAL A 150 24.50 3.61 -17.60
CA VAL A 150 23.58 2.55 -17.20
C VAL A 150 22.16 3.06 -17.42
N SER A 151 21.27 2.20 -17.92
CA SER A 151 19.83 2.49 -18.02
C SER A 151 19.07 1.27 -17.55
N VAL A 152 18.21 1.43 -16.55
CA VAL A 152 17.40 0.34 -15.97
C VAL A 152 15.94 0.74 -16.01
N GLN A 153 15.12 -0.08 -16.66
CA GLN A 153 13.66 0.08 -16.67
C GLN A 153 13.05 -0.55 -15.42
N ARG A 154 11.98 0.05 -14.90
CA ARG A 154 11.16 -0.60 -13.88
C ARG A 154 10.45 -1.79 -14.51
N PRO A 155 10.44 -2.97 -13.86
CA PRO A 155 9.71 -4.13 -14.39
C PRO A 155 8.20 -4.00 -14.23
N VAL A 156 7.73 -3.19 -13.27
CA VAL A 156 6.30 -2.97 -12.97
C VAL A 156 6.04 -1.50 -12.62
N PRO A 157 4.83 -0.97 -12.92
CA PRO A 157 4.47 0.40 -12.58
C PRO A 157 4.30 0.62 -11.08
N TRP A 158 3.87 -0.41 -10.33
CA TRP A 158 3.68 -0.34 -8.89
C TRP A 158 4.53 -1.40 -8.16
N SER A 159 5.33 -0.94 -7.22
CA SER A 159 6.10 -1.75 -6.27
C SER A 159 5.56 -1.47 -4.88
N TYR A 160 4.65 -2.34 -4.45
CA TYR A 160 3.93 -2.24 -3.20
C TYR A 160 4.79 -2.63 -1.99
N TYR A 161 4.55 -2.01 -0.83
CA TYR A 161 5.22 -2.36 0.42
C TYR A 161 4.25 -2.32 1.61
N GLN A 162 4.54 -3.16 2.62
CA GLN A 162 3.87 -3.34 3.92
C GLN A 162 2.71 -4.36 3.96
N ASN A 163 2.05 -4.47 5.11
CA ASN A 163 0.82 -5.22 5.36
C ASN A 163 0.04 -4.43 6.42
N ALA A 164 -1.30 -4.47 6.40
CA ALA A 164 -2.16 -3.88 7.42
C ALA A 164 -1.69 -4.22 8.85
N VAL A 165 -1.28 -5.47 9.10
CA VAL A 165 -0.80 -5.91 10.44
C VAL A 165 0.55 -5.37 10.85
N THR A 166 1.40 -4.95 9.90
CA THR A 166 2.74 -4.41 10.20
C THR A 166 2.65 -3.15 11.06
N SER A 167 1.53 -2.42 10.97
CA SER A 167 1.27 -1.23 11.79
C SER A 167 1.36 -1.51 13.29
N SER A 168 0.86 -2.66 13.75
CA SER A 168 0.88 -3.04 15.17
C SER A 168 2.11 -3.86 15.54
N TYR A 169 2.62 -4.71 14.64
CA TYR A 169 3.84 -5.49 14.90
C TYR A 169 5.10 -4.61 15.00
N SER A 170 5.21 -3.58 14.15
CA SER A 170 6.49 -2.88 13.95
C SER A 170 6.39 -1.37 14.12
N PHE A 171 5.28 -0.75 13.66
CA PHE A 171 5.21 0.71 13.56
C PHE A 171 4.59 1.39 14.78
N ALA A 172 4.06 0.63 15.74
CA ALA A 172 3.26 1.14 16.85
C ALA A 172 3.95 2.28 17.63
N TRP A 173 5.27 2.27 17.73
CA TRP A 173 6.03 3.25 18.50
C TRP A 173 6.99 4.10 17.66
N TRP A 174 6.79 4.13 16.33
CA TRP A 174 7.65 4.92 15.45
C TRP A 174 7.29 6.40 15.51
N ASP A 175 8.31 7.23 15.72
CA ASP A 175 8.25 8.66 15.55
C ASP A 175 8.60 9.07 14.10
N TRP A 176 8.66 10.37 13.84
CA TRP A 176 9.02 10.89 12.53
C TRP A 176 10.42 10.47 12.09
N GLU A 177 11.41 10.46 13.00
CA GLU A 177 12.79 10.15 12.65
C GLU A 177 12.91 8.71 12.14
N ARG A 178 12.21 7.77 12.79
CA ARG A 178 12.16 6.39 12.33
C ARG A 178 11.36 6.21 11.04
N TRP A 179 10.25 6.93 10.87
CA TRP A 179 9.46 6.91 9.63
C TRP A 179 10.23 7.48 8.44
N GLU A 180 10.97 8.57 8.64
CA GLU A 180 11.82 9.18 7.61
C GLU A 180 12.85 8.17 7.10
N ARG A 181 13.52 7.45 8.01
CA ARG A 181 14.45 6.36 7.64
C ARG A 181 13.77 5.23 6.86
N GLU A 182 12.53 4.86 7.21
CA GLU A 182 11.83 3.81 6.46
C GLU A 182 11.44 4.28 5.06
N ILE A 183 10.98 5.52 4.91
CA ILE A 183 10.62 6.07 3.59
C ILE A 183 11.87 6.18 2.70
N ASP A 184 13.01 6.58 3.27
CA ASP A 184 14.30 6.57 2.57
C ASP A 184 14.69 5.16 2.13
N TRP A 185 14.53 4.17 3.01
CA TRP A 185 14.75 2.77 2.68
C TRP A 185 13.81 2.30 1.55
N MET A 186 12.53 2.68 1.59
CA MET A 186 11.55 2.36 0.55
C MET A 186 12.00 2.87 -0.82
N VAL A 187 12.39 4.15 -0.95
CA VAL A 187 12.81 4.71 -2.25
C VAL A 187 14.11 4.12 -2.77
N LEU A 188 15.07 3.81 -1.88
CA LEU A 188 16.32 3.14 -2.28
C LEU A 188 16.03 1.78 -2.93
N HIS A 189 14.97 1.09 -2.47
CA HIS A 189 14.54 -0.21 -3.01
C HIS A 189 13.47 -0.08 -4.09
N GLY A 190 13.20 1.15 -4.57
CA GLY A 190 12.26 1.41 -5.65
C GLY A 190 10.79 1.25 -5.27
N VAL A 191 10.42 1.15 -3.99
CA VAL A 191 9.02 1.10 -3.55
C VAL A 191 8.32 2.42 -3.89
N ASN A 192 7.14 2.34 -4.51
CA ASN A 192 6.34 3.51 -4.85
C ASN A 192 4.86 3.41 -4.48
N LEU A 193 4.38 2.26 -3.98
CA LEU A 193 2.99 2.04 -3.55
C LEU A 193 2.94 1.58 -2.07
N PRO A 194 3.35 2.40 -1.09
CA PRO A 194 3.33 2.02 0.33
C PRO A 194 1.95 2.21 0.98
N LEU A 195 1.59 1.36 1.95
CA LEU A 195 0.47 1.66 2.86
C LEU A 195 0.79 2.88 3.74
N ALA A 196 -0.23 3.72 3.99
CA ALA A 196 -0.14 4.89 4.85
C ALA A 196 -1.32 4.92 5.83
N PHE A 197 -1.26 4.04 6.84
CA PHE A 197 -2.35 3.81 7.81
C PHE A 197 -2.22 4.59 9.11
N THR A 198 -1.10 5.30 9.30
CA THR A 198 -0.80 6.06 10.52
C THR A 198 -1.89 7.11 10.76
N GLY A 199 -2.40 7.21 11.98
CA GLY A 199 -3.39 8.22 12.36
C GLY A 199 -4.80 8.06 11.79
N GLN A 200 -5.15 6.94 11.16
CA GLN A 200 -6.51 6.74 10.64
C GLN A 200 -7.59 6.82 11.72
N GLU A 201 -7.26 6.46 12.96
CA GLU A 201 -8.16 6.57 14.11
C GLU A 201 -8.58 8.03 14.37
N ALA A 202 -7.70 9.01 14.09
CA ALA A 202 -8.01 10.43 14.21
C ALA A 202 -9.00 10.90 13.14
N ILE A 203 -8.93 10.32 11.94
CA ILE A 203 -9.92 10.55 10.90
C ILE A 203 -11.26 9.97 11.32
N TRP A 204 -11.28 8.73 11.84
CA TRP A 204 -12.50 8.09 12.34
C TRP A 204 -13.14 8.88 13.49
N GLN A 205 -12.35 9.31 14.47
CA GLN A 205 -12.81 10.15 15.58
C GLN A 205 -13.54 11.39 15.04
N LYS A 206 -12.91 12.12 14.11
CA LYS A 206 -13.51 13.31 13.48
C LYS A 206 -14.78 13.00 12.71
N VAL A 207 -14.80 11.94 11.91
CA VAL A 207 -15.99 11.53 11.15
C VAL A 207 -17.17 11.24 12.08
N PHE A 208 -16.96 10.38 13.09
CA PHE A 208 -18.02 9.99 14.00
C PHE A 208 -18.52 11.15 14.86
N GLN A 209 -17.63 12.02 15.33
CA GLN A 209 -18.02 13.18 16.13
C GLN A 209 -18.72 14.26 15.29
N GLU A 210 -18.16 14.65 14.15
CA GLU A 210 -18.66 15.78 13.36
C GLU A 210 -19.90 15.45 12.52
N LYS A 211 -20.03 14.21 12.03
CA LYS A 211 -21.11 13.81 11.10
C LYS A 211 -22.17 12.94 11.76
N PHE A 212 -21.80 12.16 12.77
CA PHE A 212 -22.69 11.19 13.40
C PHE A 212 -22.98 11.50 14.88
N ASN A 213 -22.63 12.72 15.34
CA ASN A 213 -22.94 13.26 16.67
C ASN A 213 -22.50 12.36 17.83
N MET A 214 -21.41 11.61 17.67
CA MET A 214 -20.84 10.81 18.75
C MET A 214 -20.01 11.68 19.70
N THR A 215 -20.03 11.33 20.97
CA THR A 215 -19.13 11.91 21.99
C THR A 215 -17.80 11.17 22.02
N THR A 216 -16.80 11.69 22.73
CA THR A 216 -15.55 10.95 22.97
C THR A 216 -15.82 9.64 23.72
N SER A 217 -16.71 9.65 24.72
CA SER A 217 -17.06 8.43 25.47
C SER A 217 -17.75 7.36 24.63
N ASP A 218 -18.47 7.75 23.57
CA ASP A 218 -19.08 6.80 22.63
C ASP A 218 -18.04 6.01 21.81
N LEU A 219 -16.77 6.44 21.83
CA LEU A 219 -15.66 5.84 21.08
C LEU A 219 -14.63 5.14 21.99
N ASP A 220 -14.80 5.19 23.31
CA ASP A 220 -13.82 4.66 24.28
C ASP A 220 -13.58 3.15 24.12
N ASP A 221 -14.61 2.40 23.69
CA ASP A 221 -14.57 0.95 23.49
C ASP A 221 -14.40 0.52 22.02
N PHE A 222 -14.29 1.48 21.09
CA PHE A 222 -14.19 1.20 19.67
C PHE A 222 -12.75 0.91 19.25
N PHE A 223 -11.83 1.83 19.53
CA PHE A 223 -10.45 1.71 19.10
C PHE A 223 -9.64 0.77 19.99
N GLY A 224 -8.86 -0.13 19.37
CA GLY A 224 -7.81 -0.86 20.07
C GLY A 224 -6.66 0.05 20.54
N GLY A 225 -5.86 -0.43 21.49
CA GLY A 225 -4.61 0.21 21.88
C GLY A 225 -3.56 0.15 20.75
N PRO A 226 -2.49 0.97 20.80
CA PRO A 226 -1.50 1.08 19.71
C PRO A 226 -0.95 -0.25 19.18
N ALA A 227 -0.62 -1.17 20.08
CA ALA A 227 -0.11 -2.50 19.75
C ALA A 227 -1.16 -3.45 19.17
N PHE A 228 -2.43 -3.04 19.07
CA PHE A 228 -3.56 -3.86 18.63
C PHE A 228 -4.42 -3.20 17.56
N LEU A 229 -4.06 -1.99 17.10
CA LEU A 229 -4.80 -1.23 16.11
C LEU A 229 -5.04 -1.99 14.81
N ALA A 230 -4.09 -2.80 14.33
CA ALA A 230 -4.27 -3.61 13.13
C ALA A 230 -5.54 -4.47 13.19
N TRP A 231 -5.68 -5.26 14.26
CA TRP A 231 -6.83 -6.14 14.46
C TRP A 231 -8.12 -5.38 14.79
N SER A 232 -8.01 -4.19 15.37
CA SER A 232 -9.16 -3.29 15.52
C SER A 232 -9.67 -2.78 14.17
N ARG A 233 -8.76 -2.37 13.26
CA ARG A 233 -9.11 -1.92 11.90
C ARG A 233 -9.75 -3.03 11.06
N MET A 234 -9.25 -4.26 11.21
CA MET A 234 -9.74 -5.45 10.52
C MET A 234 -11.04 -6.01 11.14
N GLY A 235 -11.54 -5.43 12.24
CA GLY A 235 -12.81 -5.82 12.86
C GLY A 235 -12.72 -7.06 13.74
N ASN A 236 -11.51 -7.55 14.00
CA ASN A 236 -11.29 -8.75 14.78
C ASN A 236 -11.52 -8.54 16.29
N LEU A 237 -11.17 -7.36 16.79
CA LEU A 237 -11.35 -6.96 18.18
C LEU A 237 -11.71 -5.47 18.28
N HIS A 238 -12.17 -5.04 19.44
CA HIS A 238 -12.40 -3.63 19.74
C HIS A 238 -12.02 -3.33 21.21
N GLY A 239 -11.64 -2.09 21.50
CA GLY A 239 -11.34 -1.61 22.86
C GLY A 239 -10.15 -2.25 23.60
N TRP A 240 -9.56 -3.35 23.10
CA TRP A 240 -8.46 -4.04 23.79
C TRP A 240 -7.20 -3.18 23.84
N GLY A 241 -6.71 -2.90 25.05
CA GLY A 241 -5.57 -2.00 25.28
C GLY A 241 -5.89 -0.51 25.09
N GLY A 242 -7.14 -0.14 24.84
CA GLY A 242 -7.63 1.23 24.85
C GLY A 242 -8.15 1.66 26.24
N PRO A 243 -8.83 2.83 26.33
CA PRO A 243 -9.07 3.80 25.26
C PRO A 243 -7.80 4.54 24.82
N LEU A 244 -7.79 5.09 23.61
CA LEU A 244 -6.70 5.94 23.13
C LEU A 244 -6.81 7.36 23.72
N PRO A 245 -5.73 7.95 24.26
CA PRO A 245 -5.77 9.33 24.75
C PRO A 245 -5.82 10.33 23.58
N GLN A 246 -6.40 11.53 23.78
CA GLN A 246 -6.45 12.57 22.73
C GLN A 246 -5.07 12.90 22.13
N SER A 247 -4.03 12.92 22.97
CA SER A 247 -2.65 13.14 22.53
C SER A 247 -2.18 12.14 21.48
N TRP A 248 -2.68 10.89 21.53
CA TRP A 248 -2.38 9.89 20.51
C TRP A 248 -2.97 10.28 19.16
N PHE A 249 -4.27 10.61 19.12
CA PHE A 249 -4.95 11.02 17.89
C PHE A 249 -4.25 12.23 17.24
N ASP A 250 -3.96 13.26 18.05
CA ASP A 250 -3.32 14.49 17.56
C ASP A 250 -1.92 14.22 17.00
N GLN A 251 -1.09 13.46 17.74
CA GLN A 251 0.28 13.16 17.32
C GLN A 251 0.32 12.26 16.08
N GLN A 252 -0.53 11.23 16.02
CA GLN A 252 -0.58 10.32 14.88
C GLN A 252 -1.09 11.03 13.62
N LEU A 253 -2.04 11.96 13.75
CA LEU A 253 -2.49 12.78 12.62
C LEU A 253 -1.36 13.68 12.10
N ILE A 254 -0.61 14.35 12.98
CA ILE A 254 0.55 15.17 12.60
C ILE A 254 1.61 14.30 11.92
N LEU A 255 1.90 13.12 12.47
CA LEU A 255 2.87 12.18 11.92
C LEU A 255 2.48 11.73 10.52
N GLN A 256 1.21 11.35 10.32
CA GLN A 256 0.70 10.94 9.02
C GLN A 256 0.82 12.05 7.96
N LYS A 257 0.54 13.30 8.31
CA LYS A 257 0.73 14.43 7.39
C LYS A 257 2.19 14.56 6.94
N LYS A 258 3.16 14.35 7.84
CA LYS A 258 4.60 14.33 7.49
C LYS A 258 4.96 13.16 6.59
N ILE A 259 4.45 11.96 6.90
CA ILE A 259 4.64 10.74 6.09
C ILE A 259 4.14 10.96 4.67
N LEU A 260 2.89 11.40 4.52
CA LEU A 260 2.28 11.65 3.21
C LEU A 260 3.02 12.73 2.44
N ALA A 261 3.38 13.84 3.08
CA ALA A 261 4.15 14.91 2.44
C ALA A 261 5.46 14.35 1.84
N ARG A 262 6.23 13.59 2.62
CA ARG A 262 7.49 13.00 2.13
C ARG A 262 7.28 11.97 1.03
N MET A 263 6.24 11.14 1.14
CA MET A 263 5.90 10.17 0.10
C MET A 263 5.57 10.86 -1.23
N PHE A 264 4.74 11.92 -1.21
CA PHE A 264 4.40 12.68 -2.41
C PHE A 264 5.59 13.46 -2.98
N GLU A 265 6.42 14.07 -2.12
CA GLU A 265 7.66 14.75 -2.51
C GLU A 265 8.59 13.82 -3.29
N LEU A 266 8.69 12.54 -2.91
CA LEU A 266 9.50 11.53 -3.59
C LEU A 266 8.82 10.91 -4.82
N GLY A 267 7.59 11.30 -5.14
CA GLY A 267 6.83 10.76 -6.27
C GLY A 267 6.19 9.39 -6.01
N MET A 268 5.97 9.02 -4.74
CA MET A 268 5.21 7.82 -4.38
C MET A 268 3.69 8.03 -4.51
N THR A 269 2.98 6.91 -4.45
CA THR A 269 1.52 6.80 -4.48
C THR A 269 1.09 6.11 -3.16
N PRO A 270 0.91 6.86 -2.06
CA PRO A 270 0.55 6.26 -0.76
C PRO A 270 -0.87 5.68 -0.79
N VAL A 271 -1.06 4.46 -0.28
CA VAL A 271 -2.36 3.82 -0.17
C VAL A 271 -3.01 4.21 1.16
N LEU A 272 -4.17 4.86 1.08
CA LEU A 272 -4.92 5.31 2.26
C LEU A 272 -5.93 4.25 2.71
N PRO A 273 -6.36 4.21 3.98
CA PRO A 273 -7.43 3.34 4.41
C PRO A 273 -8.78 3.77 3.82
N ALA A 274 -9.74 2.85 3.81
CA ALA A 274 -11.15 3.10 3.53
C ALA A 274 -12.06 2.37 4.52
N PHE A 275 -13.35 2.70 4.49
CA PHE A 275 -14.33 2.11 5.39
C PHE A 275 -14.60 0.64 5.07
N SER A 276 -14.41 -0.20 6.08
CA SER A 276 -14.62 -1.64 6.00
C SER A 276 -15.93 -2.14 6.62
N GLY A 277 -16.80 -1.26 7.11
CA GLY A 277 -18.08 -1.66 7.75
C GLY A 277 -18.02 -1.79 9.27
N ASN A 278 -16.83 -1.80 9.87
CA ASN A 278 -16.66 -1.87 11.32
C ASN A 278 -17.03 -0.54 11.97
N VAL A 279 -17.94 -0.56 12.95
CA VAL A 279 -18.51 0.64 13.57
C VAL A 279 -18.48 0.58 15.11
N PRO A 280 -18.49 1.74 15.80
CA PRO A 280 -18.67 1.79 17.25
C PRO A 280 -20.01 1.18 17.68
N ALA A 281 -20.04 0.58 18.87
CA ALA A 281 -21.28 0.06 19.47
C ALA A 281 -22.36 1.15 19.60
N ALA A 282 -21.95 2.37 19.92
CA ALA A 282 -22.79 3.55 20.03
C ALA A 282 -23.61 3.84 18.76
N LEU A 283 -23.11 3.49 17.57
CA LEU A 283 -23.83 3.73 16.32
C LEU A 283 -25.20 3.02 16.31
N LYS A 284 -25.29 1.84 16.93
CA LYS A 284 -26.55 1.09 17.06
C LYS A 284 -27.57 1.80 17.95
N HIS A 285 -27.12 2.58 18.91
CA HIS A 285 -28.02 3.36 19.78
C HIS A 285 -28.46 4.67 19.11
N ILE A 286 -27.56 5.31 18.38
CA ILE A 286 -27.84 6.57 17.66
C ILE A 286 -28.73 6.31 16.44
N PHE A 287 -28.48 5.22 15.70
CA PHE A 287 -29.25 4.80 14.53
C PHE A 287 -29.88 3.42 14.79
N PRO A 288 -30.98 3.34 15.58
CA PRO A 288 -31.58 2.06 15.96
C PRO A 288 -32.20 1.30 14.78
N SER A 289 -32.50 1.98 13.67
CA SER A 289 -32.97 1.36 12.42
C SER A 289 -31.85 0.81 11.55
N ALA A 290 -30.58 1.13 11.86
CA ALA A 290 -29.46 0.68 11.06
C ALA A 290 -29.25 -0.84 11.26
N LYS A 291 -28.94 -1.53 10.16
CA LYS A 291 -28.69 -2.98 10.15
C LYS A 291 -27.30 -3.29 10.70
N ILE A 292 -27.16 -3.25 12.02
CA ILE A 292 -25.90 -3.51 12.71
C ILE A 292 -25.94 -4.87 13.40
N THR A 293 -25.08 -5.78 12.93
CA THR A 293 -24.87 -7.12 13.48
C THR A 293 -23.50 -7.20 14.17
N ARG A 294 -23.18 -8.36 14.75
CA ARG A 294 -21.87 -8.61 15.35
C ARG A 294 -21.15 -9.69 14.55
N LEU A 295 -19.86 -9.48 14.32
CA LEU A 295 -18.97 -10.48 13.74
C LEU A 295 -18.78 -11.67 14.68
N GLY A 296 -18.24 -12.75 14.12
CA GLY A 296 -17.77 -13.90 14.90
C GLY A 296 -16.62 -13.54 15.84
N ASN A 297 -16.26 -14.47 16.72
CA ASN A 297 -15.12 -14.28 17.61
C ASN A 297 -13.80 -14.62 16.90
N TRP A 298 -12.91 -13.63 16.75
CA TRP A 298 -11.54 -13.79 16.26
C TRP A 298 -10.58 -14.16 17.41
N PHE A 299 -10.78 -15.31 18.07
CA PHE A 299 -9.85 -15.78 19.12
C PHE A 299 -9.62 -14.85 20.32
N SER A 300 -10.58 -13.97 20.65
CA SER A 300 -10.44 -13.09 21.82
C SER A 300 -10.31 -13.89 23.13
N VAL A 301 -9.70 -13.28 24.14
CA VAL A 301 -9.54 -13.88 25.46
C VAL A 301 -10.91 -14.24 26.03
N LYS A 302 -11.18 -15.54 26.20
CA LYS A 302 -12.40 -16.11 26.80
C LYS A 302 -13.71 -15.76 26.08
N ASN A 303 -13.66 -15.34 24.81
CA ASN A 303 -14.84 -14.87 24.07
C ASN A 303 -15.56 -13.71 24.78
N ASP A 304 -14.81 -12.87 25.51
CA ASP A 304 -15.40 -11.76 26.26
C ASP A 304 -15.96 -10.70 25.29
N LEU A 305 -17.27 -10.46 25.38
CA LEU A 305 -17.98 -9.50 24.54
C LEU A 305 -17.48 -8.06 24.69
N LYS A 306 -16.69 -7.77 25.73
CA LYS A 306 -16.02 -6.50 25.92
C LYS A 306 -15.00 -6.19 24.80
N TRP A 307 -14.41 -7.22 24.18
CA TRP A 307 -13.33 -7.05 23.22
C TRP A 307 -13.50 -7.83 21.92
N CYS A 308 -14.56 -8.62 21.81
CA CYS A 308 -14.79 -9.54 20.70
C CYS A 308 -16.09 -9.23 19.97
N CYS A 309 -16.27 -9.90 18.81
CA CYS A 309 -17.52 -9.83 18.05
C CYS A 309 -17.89 -8.37 17.72
N THR A 310 -16.98 -7.69 17.02
CA THR A 310 -17.11 -6.28 16.63
C THR A 310 -18.41 -6.02 15.88
N TYR A 311 -18.94 -4.81 16.00
CA TYR A 311 -20.15 -4.40 15.31
C TYR A 311 -19.87 -4.14 13.83
N LEU A 312 -20.65 -4.81 12.97
CA LEU A 312 -20.59 -4.68 11.52
C LEU A 312 -21.88 -4.01 11.04
N LEU A 313 -21.75 -2.87 10.38
CA LEU A 313 -22.83 -2.25 9.62
C LEU A 313 -23.00 -3.00 8.31
N ASP A 314 -24.21 -3.48 8.04
CA ASP A 314 -24.51 -4.20 6.82
C ASP A 314 -24.40 -3.28 5.59
N ALA A 315 -23.76 -3.77 4.54
CA ALA A 315 -23.54 -3.00 3.32
C ALA A 315 -24.82 -2.66 2.54
N THR A 316 -25.93 -3.35 2.80
CA THR A 316 -27.24 -2.99 2.23
C THR A 316 -27.90 -1.81 2.95
N ASP A 317 -27.35 -1.36 4.08
CA ASP A 317 -27.80 -0.17 4.78
C ASP A 317 -27.27 1.09 4.10
N SER A 318 -28.13 2.09 3.90
CA SER A 318 -27.72 3.36 3.28
C SER A 318 -26.62 4.08 4.07
N LEU A 319 -26.59 3.89 5.39
CA LEU A 319 -25.59 4.48 6.28
C LEU A 319 -24.16 3.99 5.94
N PHE A 320 -24.02 2.81 5.32
CA PHE A 320 -22.73 2.25 4.96
C PHE A 320 -21.98 3.15 3.96
N VAL A 321 -22.64 3.53 2.87
CA VAL A 321 -22.06 4.40 1.85
C VAL A 321 -21.85 5.82 2.38
N GLU A 322 -22.73 6.28 3.26
CA GLU A 322 -22.61 7.60 3.90
C GLU A 322 -21.37 7.71 4.78
N ILE A 323 -21.12 6.71 5.65
CA ILE A 323 -19.91 6.64 6.48
C ILE A 323 -18.66 6.51 5.60
N GLY A 324 -18.71 5.63 4.60
CA GLY A 324 -17.60 5.44 3.65
C GLY A 324 -17.20 6.73 2.95
N LYS A 325 -18.20 7.47 2.42
CA LYS A 325 -18.01 8.76 1.80
C LYS A 325 -17.42 9.78 2.77
N ALA A 326 -18.02 9.92 3.96
CA ALA A 326 -17.59 10.88 4.96
C ALA A 326 -16.12 10.66 5.38
N PHE A 327 -15.68 9.40 5.44
CA PHE A 327 -14.30 9.06 5.73
C PHE A 327 -13.33 9.50 4.63
N ILE A 328 -13.63 9.23 3.36
CA ILE A 328 -12.78 9.68 2.24
C ILE A 328 -12.73 11.22 2.17
N GLU A 329 -13.86 11.89 2.31
CA GLU A 329 -13.91 13.37 2.32
C GLU A 329 -13.10 13.96 3.47
N LYS A 330 -13.16 13.34 4.67
CA LYS A 330 -12.37 13.79 5.82
C LYS A 330 -10.87 13.56 5.61
N GLN A 331 -10.46 12.44 5.02
CA GLN A 331 -9.06 12.22 4.65
C GLN A 331 -8.58 13.30 3.67
N LEU A 332 -9.37 13.58 2.63
CA LEU A 332 -9.03 14.63 1.66
C LEU A 332 -8.94 16.01 2.31
N GLN A 333 -9.84 16.34 3.23
CA GLN A 333 -9.79 17.58 4.00
C GLN A 333 -8.53 17.69 4.87
N GLU A 334 -8.16 16.61 5.57
CA GLU A 334 -7.02 16.62 6.50
C GLU A 334 -5.66 16.59 5.79
N TYR A 335 -5.57 15.84 4.68
CA TYR A 335 -4.31 15.63 3.95
C TYR A 335 -4.15 16.57 2.76
N GLY A 336 -5.23 17.21 2.29
CA GLY A 336 -5.25 18.12 1.15
C GLY A 336 -5.18 17.45 -0.22
N ARG A 337 -4.88 16.15 -0.28
CA ARG A 337 -4.84 15.35 -1.50
C ARG A 337 -4.87 13.85 -1.19
N THR A 338 -5.11 13.05 -2.22
CA THR A 338 -5.07 11.58 -2.20
C THR A 338 -4.19 11.06 -3.35
N SER A 339 -4.00 9.74 -3.41
CA SER A 339 -3.39 9.02 -4.52
C SER A 339 -4.41 8.19 -5.32
N HIS A 340 -5.68 8.28 -4.90
CA HIS A 340 -6.85 7.53 -5.40
C HIS A 340 -6.80 6.02 -5.17
N ILE A 341 -5.84 5.50 -4.39
CA ILE A 341 -5.80 4.09 -4.04
C ILE A 341 -6.12 3.93 -2.56
N TYR A 342 -7.14 3.12 -2.28
CA TYR A 342 -7.64 2.88 -0.93
C TYR A 342 -7.60 1.40 -0.58
N ASN A 343 -7.09 1.07 0.61
CA ASN A 343 -7.14 -0.29 1.14
C ASN A 343 -8.29 -0.46 2.14
N CYS A 344 -9.01 -1.57 1.98
CA CYS A 344 -10.14 -1.94 2.80
C CYS A 344 -10.28 -3.46 2.81
N ASP A 345 -10.18 -4.07 3.99
CA ASP A 345 -10.20 -5.52 4.17
C ASP A 345 -11.24 -5.89 5.24
N THR A 346 -12.54 -5.90 4.88
CA THR A 346 -13.64 -6.16 5.82
C THR A 346 -13.60 -7.52 6.48
N PHE A 347 -13.18 -8.54 5.72
CA PHE A 347 -13.21 -9.93 6.15
C PHE A 347 -11.81 -10.52 6.31
N ASP A 348 -10.83 -9.68 6.69
CA ASP A 348 -9.52 -10.19 7.03
C ASP A 348 -9.62 -10.99 8.33
N GLU A 349 -9.46 -12.29 8.20
CA GLU A 349 -9.62 -13.28 9.27
C GLU A 349 -11.01 -13.31 9.94
N ASN A 350 -12.03 -12.73 9.29
CA ASN A 350 -13.44 -12.80 9.69
C ASN A 350 -14.28 -13.49 8.60
N THR A 351 -15.34 -14.19 9.00
CA THR A 351 -16.28 -14.83 8.07
C THR A 351 -17.46 -13.90 7.80
N PRO A 352 -17.87 -13.70 6.53
CA PRO A 352 -19.10 -12.99 6.21
C PRO A 352 -20.34 -13.62 6.86
N PRO A 353 -21.35 -12.81 7.27
CA PRO A 353 -22.52 -13.32 7.98
C PRO A 353 -23.47 -14.13 7.12
N VAL A 354 -23.43 -13.96 5.79
CA VAL A 354 -24.32 -14.62 4.84
C VAL A 354 -23.49 -15.28 3.74
N ASP A 355 -23.69 -16.60 3.58
CA ASP A 355 -23.06 -17.42 2.55
C ASP A 355 -23.88 -17.40 1.24
N ASP A 356 -24.06 -16.21 0.70
CA ASP A 356 -24.79 -15.98 -0.56
C ASP A 356 -23.94 -15.08 -1.49
N PRO A 357 -23.57 -15.56 -2.69
CA PRO A 357 -22.87 -14.75 -3.68
C PRO A 357 -23.56 -13.41 -4.00
N GLU A 358 -24.90 -13.32 -3.99
CA GLU A 358 -25.59 -12.05 -4.25
C GLU A 358 -25.38 -11.02 -3.13
N TYR A 359 -25.37 -11.49 -1.88
CA TYR A 359 -25.01 -10.69 -0.71
C TYR A 359 -23.56 -10.19 -0.82
N ILE A 360 -22.62 -11.09 -1.10
CA ILE A 360 -21.19 -10.75 -1.26
C ILE A 360 -20.96 -9.74 -2.38
N SER A 361 -21.67 -9.89 -3.50
CA SER A 361 -21.60 -8.92 -4.61
C SER A 361 -22.13 -7.55 -4.17
N SER A 362 -23.24 -7.51 -3.44
CA SER A 362 -23.83 -6.25 -2.95
C SER A 362 -22.92 -5.55 -1.93
N LEU A 363 -22.30 -6.34 -1.07
CA LEU A 363 -21.31 -5.91 -0.08
C LEU A 363 -20.07 -5.26 -0.71
N GLY A 364 -19.46 -5.93 -1.69
CA GLY A 364 -18.31 -5.39 -2.40
C GLY A 364 -18.66 -4.14 -3.21
N ALA A 365 -19.84 -4.10 -3.83
CA ALA A 365 -20.33 -2.94 -4.57
C ALA A 365 -20.54 -1.72 -3.65
N ALA A 366 -21.13 -1.90 -2.46
CA ALA A 366 -21.31 -0.83 -1.48
C ALA A 366 -19.98 -0.34 -0.90
N THR A 367 -19.03 -1.25 -0.64
CA THR A 367 -17.66 -0.93 -0.19
C THR A 367 -16.98 0.00 -1.19
N PHE A 368 -16.96 -0.38 -2.46
CA PHE A 368 -16.40 0.47 -3.50
C PHE A 368 -17.21 1.75 -3.70
N LYS A 369 -18.55 1.70 -3.61
CA LYS A 369 -19.39 2.88 -3.73
C LYS A 369 -19.12 3.91 -2.64
N GLY A 370 -18.84 3.47 -1.41
CA GLY A 370 -18.39 4.35 -0.33
C GLY A 370 -17.12 5.11 -0.68
N MET A 371 -16.13 4.41 -1.24
CA MET A 371 -14.88 5.03 -1.70
C MET A 371 -15.12 6.01 -2.85
N GLN A 372 -15.82 5.53 -3.90
CA GLN A 372 -16.10 6.31 -5.10
C GLN A 372 -16.89 7.57 -4.81
N SER A 373 -17.78 7.53 -3.82
CA SER A 373 -18.64 8.68 -3.50
C SER A 373 -17.89 9.83 -2.82
N GLY A 374 -16.68 9.59 -2.30
CA GLY A 374 -15.77 10.64 -1.83
C GLY A 374 -14.60 10.93 -2.79
N ASP A 375 -14.35 10.06 -3.77
CA ASP A 375 -13.29 10.20 -4.77
C ASP A 375 -13.66 9.44 -6.06
N ASP A 376 -14.01 10.16 -7.13
CA ASP A 376 -14.48 9.58 -8.40
C ASP A 376 -13.42 8.68 -9.08
N ASP A 377 -12.14 8.93 -8.84
CA ASP A 377 -11.03 8.17 -9.41
C ASP A 377 -10.58 7.01 -8.52
N ALA A 378 -11.23 6.79 -7.37
CA ALA A 378 -10.92 5.73 -6.41
C ALA A 378 -10.70 4.35 -7.05
N VAL A 379 -9.72 3.63 -6.54
CA VAL A 379 -9.41 2.22 -6.79
C VAL A 379 -9.25 1.53 -5.45
N TRP A 380 -9.91 0.39 -5.33
CA TRP A 380 -9.82 -0.46 -4.15
C TRP A 380 -8.64 -1.41 -4.29
N LEU A 381 -7.70 -1.34 -3.34
CA LEU A 381 -6.61 -2.30 -3.18
C LEU A 381 -6.93 -3.22 -2.00
N MET A 382 -7.23 -4.49 -2.23
CA MET A 382 -7.58 -5.44 -1.17
C MET A 382 -6.50 -6.50 -0.94
N GLN A 383 -6.40 -7.01 0.28
CA GLN A 383 -5.60 -8.19 0.58
C GLN A 383 -6.32 -9.45 0.10
N GLY A 384 -5.59 -10.34 -0.57
CA GLY A 384 -6.11 -11.66 -0.95
C GLY A 384 -6.10 -12.68 0.20
N TRP A 385 -5.58 -12.32 1.39
CA TRP A 385 -5.38 -13.25 2.51
C TRP A 385 -6.64 -14.00 2.91
N LEU A 386 -7.78 -13.31 2.95
CA LEU A 386 -9.09 -13.91 3.24
C LEU A 386 -9.38 -15.16 2.39
N PHE A 387 -8.97 -15.18 1.11
CA PHE A 387 -9.18 -16.31 0.20
C PHE A 387 -8.33 -17.54 0.53
N SER A 388 -7.24 -17.37 1.28
CA SER A 388 -6.36 -18.47 1.74
C SER A 388 -6.69 -18.90 3.17
N TYR A 389 -7.20 -17.97 3.97
CA TYR A 389 -7.42 -18.13 5.39
C TYR A 389 -8.75 -18.85 5.70
N ASP A 390 -9.86 -18.43 5.09
CA ASP A 390 -11.20 -18.91 5.44
C ASP A 390 -11.79 -19.82 4.34
N PRO A 391 -12.18 -21.07 4.64
CA PRO A 391 -12.82 -21.97 3.68
C PRO A 391 -14.16 -21.47 3.13
N PHE A 392 -14.75 -20.41 3.72
CA PHE A 392 -15.91 -19.70 3.18
C PHE A 392 -15.71 -19.27 1.71
N TRP A 393 -14.49 -18.84 1.35
CA TRP A 393 -14.18 -18.24 0.06
C TRP A 393 -13.96 -19.25 -1.07
N ARG A 394 -15.02 -20.00 -1.38
CA ARG A 394 -15.07 -20.89 -2.55
C ARG A 394 -15.19 -20.05 -3.85
N PRO A 395 -14.99 -20.65 -5.03
CA PRO A 395 -15.03 -19.93 -6.30
C PRO A 395 -16.26 -19.03 -6.51
N PRO A 396 -17.51 -19.42 -6.14
CA PRO A 396 -18.68 -18.54 -6.28
C PRO A 396 -18.58 -17.26 -5.43
N GLN A 397 -18.20 -17.37 -4.15
CA GLN A 397 -18.05 -16.25 -3.22
C GLN A 397 -16.87 -15.35 -3.63
N MET A 398 -15.75 -15.95 -4.01
CA MET A 398 -14.57 -15.21 -4.49
C MET A 398 -14.90 -14.41 -5.75
N LYS A 399 -15.57 -15.03 -6.73
CA LYS A 399 -15.96 -14.35 -7.97
C LYS A 399 -16.98 -13.24 -7.72
N ALA A 400 -17.94 -13.47 -6.84
CA ALA A 400 -18.91 -12.44 -6.44
C ALA A 400 -18.23 -11.19 -5.85
N LEU A 401 -17.25 -11.37 -4.97
CA LEU A 401 -16.51 -10.24 -4.42
C LEU A 401 -15.67 -9.54 -5.50
N LEU A 402 -14.90 -10.30 -6.28
CA LEU A 402 -13.99 -9.75 -7.28
C LEU A 402 -14.70 -9.05 -8.45
N HIS A 403 -15.93 -9.48 -8.79
CA HIS A 403 -16.74 -8.88 -9.86
C HIS A 403 -17.77 -7.86 -9.36
N SER A 404 -17.81 -7.58 -8.05
CA SER A 404 -18.69 -6.56 -7.46
C SER A 404 -18.34 -5.11 -7.83
N VAL A 405 -17.15 -4.92 -8.41
CA VAL A 405 -16.57 -3.61 -8.70
C VAL A 405 -16.31 -3.50 -10.21
N PRO A 406 -16.45 -2.31 -10.82
CA PRO A 406 -16.10 -2.11 -12.22
C PRO A 406 -14.67 -2.59 -12.53
N VAL A 407 -14.51 -3.17 -13.72
CA VAL A 407 -13.22 -3.71 -14.18
C VAL A 407 -12.12 -2.65 -14.07
N GLY A 408 -11.00 -3.03 -13.44
CA GLY A 408 -9.84 -2.17 -13.22
C GLY A 408 -9.97 -1.12 -12.11
N LYS A 409 -11.07 -1.18 -11.33
CA LYS A 409 -11.23 -0.41 -10.08
C LYS A 409 -10.97 -1.22 -8.81
N LEU A 410 -10.59 -2.49 -8.97
CA LEU A 410 -10.15 -3.39 -7.91
C LEU A 410 -8.78 -3.96 -8.27
N VAL A 411 -7.88 -4.00 -7.29
CA VAL A 411 -6.56 -4.65 -7.38
C VAL A 411 -6.41 -5.53 -6.14
N VAL A 412 -5.96 -6.76 -6.33
CA VAL A 412 -5.75 -7.69 -5.20
C VAL A 412 -4.27 -7.88 -4.92
N LEU A 413 -3.91 -7.91 -3.64
CA LEU A 413 -2.58 -8.29 -3.19
C LEU A 413 -2.55 -9.80 -2.94
N ASP A 414 -1.86 -10.57 -3.78
CA ASP A 414 -1.60 -11.99 -3.51
C ASP A 414 -0.50 -12.08 -2.45
N LEU A 415 -0.93 -12.07 -1.18
CA LEU A 415 -0.13 -11.62 -0.04
C LEU A 415 1.09 -12.50 0.26
N PHE A 416 0.92 -13.82 0.18
CA PHE A 416 1.91 -14.83 0.57
C PHE A 416 2.22 -15.76 -0.61
N ALA A 417 2.38 -15.18 -1.78
CA ALA A 417 2.34 -15.89 -3.04
C ALA A 417 3.58 -16.75 -3.32
N GLU A 418 4.64 -16.59 -2.53
CA GLU A 418 5.82 -17.45 -2.55
C GLU A 418 5.61 -18.81 -1.87
N VAL A 419 4.64 -18.92 -0.94
CA VAL A 419 4.31 -20.18 -0.24
C VAL A 419 2.89 -20.66 -0.54
N LYS A 420 1.91 -19.76 -0.51
CA LYS A 420 0.49 -20.03 -0.80
C LYS A 420 -0.03 -19.11 -1.92
N PRO A 421 0.45 -19.27 -3.17
CA PRO A 421 -0.02 -18.47 -4.30
C PRO A 421 -1.50 -18.74 -4.59
N ILE A 422 -2.35 -17.77 -4.29
CA ILE A 422 -3.78 -17.89 -4.57
C ILE A 422 -4.01 -17.85 -6.07
N TRP A 423 -3.20 -17.08 -6.82
CA TRP A 423 -3.35 -16.87 -8.27
C TRP A 423 -3.41 -18.17 -9.07
N VAL A 424 -2.74 -19.22 -8.58
CA VAL A 424 -2.71 -20.56 -9.19
C VAL A 424 -4.09 -21.23 -9.10
N THR A 425 -4.79 -21.02 -8.00
CA THR A 425 -6.05 -21.70 -7.68
C THR A 425 -7.32 -20.91 -8.05
N SER A 426 -7.18 -19.63 -8.37
CA SER A 426 -8.31 -18.72 -8.64
C SER A 426 -8.35 -18.21 -10.08
N GLU A 427 -7.89 -19.03 -11.03
CA GLU A 427 -7.90 -18.71 -12.46
C GLU A 427 -7.27 -17.34 -12.78
N GLN A 428 -6.20 -16.97 -12.07
CA GLN A 428 -5.56 -15.65 -12.17
C GLN A 428 -6.60 -14.51 -12.00
N PHE A 429 -7.30 -14.63 -10.88
CA PHE A 429 -8.17 -13.67 -10.21
C PHE A 429 -9.36 -13.20 -11.08
N TYR A 430 -9.84 -14.10 -11.94
CA TYR A 430 -11.02 -13.90 -12.80
C TYR A 430 -10.98 -12.59 -13.61
N GLY A 431 -9.80 -12.17 -14.03
CA GLY A 431 -9.58 -10.93 -14.80
C GLY A 431 -9.37 -9.67 -13.96
N VAL A 432 -9.39 -9.78 -12.63
CA VAL A 432 -9.01 -8.68 -11.73
C VAL A 432 -7.48 -8.61 -11.63
N PRO A 433 -6.88 -7.43 -11.85
CA PRO A 433 -5.45 -7.26 -11.68
C PRO A 433 -4.99 -7.56 -10.25
N TYR A 434 -3.79 -8.12 -10.11
CA TYR A 434 -3.22 -8.44 -8.81
C TYR A 434 -1.72 -8.09 -8.76
N ILE A 435 -1.21 -7.93 -7.54
CA ILE A 435 0.21 -7.72 -7.26
C ILE A 435 0.70 -8.97 -6.52
N TRP A 436 1.68 -9.65 -7.13
CA TRP A 436 2.37 -10.78 -6.49
C TRP A 436 3.26 -10.26 -5.36
N LYS A 437 3.06 -10.76 -4.14
CA LYS A 437 3.83 -10.35 -2.96
C LYS A 437 4.62 -11.49 -2.36
N VAL A 438 5.65 -11.09 -1.61
CA VAL A 438 6.45 -11.95 -0.74
C VAL A 438 6.30 -11.46 0.69
N ILE A 439 6.10 -12.38 1.63
CA ILE A 439 6.29 -12.12 3.05
C ILE A 439 7.72 -12.49 3.41
N PHE A 440 8.62 -11.50 3.36
CA PHE A 440 10.01 -11.72 3.80
C PHE A 440 10.10 -12.07 5.29
N HIS A 441 9.16 -11.59 6.09
CA HIS A 441 9.12 -11.90 7.52
C HIS A 441 7.72 -11.68 8.10
N PHE A 442 7.25 -12.61 8.93
CA PHE A 442 5.97 -12.49 9.65
C PHE A 442 6.06 -11.55 10.87
N MET A 443 7.25 -11.25 11.40
CA MET A 443 7.42 -10.50 12.66
C MET A 443 8.67 -9.61 12.68
N LYS A 444 8.60 -8.35 12.28
CA LYS A 444 9.74 -7.43 12.53
C LYS A 444 9.88 -7.10 14.01
#